data_AF-A0A9D3MMJ7-F1
#
_entry.id   AF-A0A9D3MMJ7-F1
#
_cell.length_a   1.000
_cell.length_b   1.000
_cell.length_c   1.000
_cell.angle_alpha   90.00
_cell.angle_beta   90.00
_cell.angle_gamma   90.00
#
_symmetry.space_group_name_H-M   'P 1'
#
loop_
_entity.id
_entity.type
_entity.pdbx_description
1 polymer ?
#
loop_
_entity_poly.entity_id
_entity_poly.type
_entity_poly.pdbx_seq_one_letter_code
_entity_poly.pdbx_strand_id
1 'polypeptide(L)'
;MQDERDVEEYFENLQEFKRKTMQDQVVRAKDNLRKILLQHKTTDKLVLLLKMYEEEDEAYKELVTTATLFYQYLLQPFRDMRELAMLYKMEILKSLEFEELGPRRIAVLEKEAEDWRKRAEDAVSSIQDITVNYFVETSKALAGMLKQMEEDKRRFGQASWASAAPRLEKLKFMLAKETLQLMRAKEMCLNRRKEDIRERMRGLADRSEGTDTVDQLELRYYEAQLELYDVKFESLKNEELLLVAQIDTVRRQIKELKEEVVYYDTCEDPEELQSLAVMGGSQRDTSRPTLSKLNRRLQQLETKRGSICARRAYLRNKKDQCVDLHEEKHREAQHSEEQFIQHHAVQLKREQRKQEEEKRKEWVDQERERTLSRLRSFRERKQGQYVLKTPGSKTAARSPQLLTPPSPCPSSV
;
A
#
# COMPACT_ATOMS: atom_id res chain seq x y z
N MET A 1 -37.98 -21.14 -22.52
CA MET A 1 -36.69 -21.84 -22.67
C MET A 1 -35.85 -21.29 -23.82
N GLN A 2 -36.30 -21.31 -25.08
CA GLN A 2 -35.57 -20.61 -26.15
C GLN A 2 -35.81 -19.09 -26.06
N ASP A 3 -37.08 -18.70 -26.19
CA ASP A 3 -37.58 -17.30 -26.12
C ASP A 3 -37.07 -16.51 -24.90
N GLU A 4 -37.06 -17.12 -23.71
CA GLU A 4 -36.58 -16.50 -22.47
C GLU A 4 -35.07 -16.18 -22.51
N ARG A 5 -34.25 -17.04 -23.14
CA ARG A 5 -32.81 -16.81 -23.30
C ARG A 5 -32.54 -15.72 -24.34
N ASP A 6 -33.28 -15.73 -25.44
CA ASP A 6 -33.18 -14.72 -26.49
C ASP A 6 -33.58 -13.31 -25.95
N VAL A 7 -34.54 -13.26 -25.02
CA VAL A 7 -34.93 -12.03 -24.29
C VAL A 7 -33.89 -11.60 -23.25
N GLU A 8 -33.32 -12.54 -22.49
CA GLU A 8 -32.28 -12.26 -21.48
C GLU A 8 -31.00 -11.71 -22.16
N GLU A 9 -30.52 -12.35 -23.24
CA GLU A 9 -29.39 -11.90 -24.06
C GLU A 9 -29.63 -10.50 -24.65
N TYR A 10 -30.86 -10.20 -25.10
CA TYR A 10 -31.23 -8.86 -25.57
C TYR A 10 -31.13 -7.79 -24.47
N PHE A 11 -31.58 -8.08 -23.25
CA PHE A 11 -31.49 -7.14 -22.13
C PHE A 11 -30.05 -6.96 -21.63
N GLU A 12 -29.25 -8.02 -21.58
CA GLU A 12 -27.82 -7.92 -21.26
C GLU A 12 -27.10 -7.02 -22.27
N ASN A 13 -27.29 -7.26 -23.56
CA ASN A 13 -26.72 -6.45 -24.65
C ASN A 13 -27.15 -4.97 -24.57
N LEU A 14 -28.42 -4.69 -24.25
CA LEU A 14 -28.90 -3.32 -24.05
C LEU A 14 -28.24 -2.63 -22.83
N GLN A 15 -28.03 -3.35 -21.73
CA GLN A 15 -27.33 -2.82 -20.56
C GLN A 15 -25.85 -2.57 -20.86
N GLU A 16 -25.17 -3.47 -21.58
CA GLU A 16 -23.80 -3.29 -22.03
C GLU A 16 -23.66 -2.09 -22.98
N PHE A 17 -24.55 -1.97 -23.97
CA PHE A 17 -24.58 -0.83 -24.88
C PHE A 17 -24.76 0.50 -24.14
N LYS A 18 -25.68 0.55 -23.16
CA LYS A 18 -25.89 1.73 -22.32
C LYS A 18 -24.65 2.05 -21.48
N ARG A 19 -24.06 1.05 -20.81
CA ARG A 19 -22.82 1.18 -20.03
C ARG A 19 -21.69 1.75 -20.88
N LYS A 20 -21.47 1.19 -22.07
CA LYS A 20 -20.43 1.61 -23.02
C LYS A 20 -20.68 3.04 -23.53
N THR A 21 -21.92 3.38 -23.87
CA THR A 21 -22.29 4.73 -24.32
C THR A 21 -22.00 5.78 -23.23
N MET A 22 -22.32 5.49 -21.97
CA MET A 22 -22.02 6.40 -20.86
C MET A 22 -20.50 6.48 -20.58
N GLN A 23 -19.78 5.37 -20.68
CA GLN A 23 -18.32 5.34 -20.57
C GLN A 23 -17.66 6.20 -21.67
N ASP A 24 -18.11 6.07 -22.92
CA ASP A 24 -17.63 6.88 -24.05
C ASP A 24 -17.90 8.37 -23.85
N GLN A 25 -19.01 8.76 -23.21
CA GLN A 25 -19.27 10.16 -22.83
C GLN A 25 -18.23 10.69 -21.83
N VAL A 26 -17.90 9.91 -20.80
CA VAL A 26 -16.83 10.27 -19.83
C VAL A 26 -15.48 10.40 -20.52
N VAL A 27 -15.13 9.48 -21.44
CA VAL A 27 -13.88 9.58 -22.23
C VAL A 27 -13.88 10.84 -23.10
N ARG A 28 -14.98 11.16 -23.78
CA ARG A 28 -15.10 12.38 -24.60
C ARG A 28 -14.93 13.66 -23.79
N ALA A 29 -15.60 13.78 -22.63
CA ALA A 29 -15.47 14.96 -21.76
C ALA A 29 -14.02 15.12 -21.22
N LYS A 30 -13.39 14.01 -20.85
CA LYS A 30 -11.99 13.94 -20.41
C LYS A 30 -11.01 14.34 -21.50
N ASP A 31 -11.26 13.91 -22.74
CA ASP A 31 -10.44 14.30 -23.89
C ASP A 31 -10.73 15.74 -24.37
N ASN A 32 -11.92 16.27 -24.14
CA ASN A 32 -12.22 17.70 -24.32
C ASN A 32 -11.35 18.55 -23.37
N LEU A 33 -11.40 18.28 -22.06
CA LEU A 33 -10.58 18.96 -21.05
C LEU A 33 -9.07 18.87 -21.37
N ARG A 34 -8.59 17.70 -21.80
CA ARG A 34 -7.18 17.51 -22.24
C ARG A 34 -6.80 18.37 -23.45
N LYS A 35 -7.71 18.57 -24.41
CA LYS A 35 -7.45 19.41 -25.59
C LYS A 35 -7.31 20.87 -25.19
N ILE A 36 -8.17 21.37 -24.29
CA ILE A 36 -8.11 22.74 -23.77
C ILE A 36 -6.78 22.96 -23.02
N LEU A 37 -6.43 22.06 -22.08
CA LEU A 37 -5.14 22.08 -21.36
C LEU A 37 -3.92 22.18 -22.30
N LEU A 38 -3.96 21.50 -23.46
CA LEU A 38 -2.85 21.52 -24.41
C LEU A 38 -2.66 22.88 -25.12
N GLN A 39 -3.74 23.65 -25.30
CA GLN A 39 -3.73 24.97 -25.96
C GLN A 39 -3.02 26.06 -25.12
N HIS A 40 -2.75 25.80 -23.84
CA HIS A 40 -2.00 26.72 -22.98
C HIS A 40 -0.58 26.96 -23.50
N LYS A 41 0.03 25.92 -24.10
CA LYS A 41 1.38 25.98 -24.68
C LYS A 41 1.49 26.93 -25.87
N THR A 42 0.39 27.20 -26.57
CA THR A 42 0.34 28.08 -27.74
C THR A 42 -0.14 29.50 -27.40
N THR A 43 -0.51 29.77 -26.14
CA THR A 43 -1.15 31.02 -25.74
C THR A 43 -0.25 31.81 -24.79
N ASP A 44 0.35 32.90 -25.28
CA ASP A 44 1.29 33.73 -24.49
C ASP A 44 0.65 34.93 -23.78
N LYS A 45 -0.57 35.32 -24.17
CA LYS A 45 -1.27 36.47 -23.57
C LYS A 45 -2.12 36.01 -22.39
N LEU A 46 -1.84 36.53 -21.19
CA LEU A 46 -2.59 36.20 -19.98
C LEU A 46 -4.10 36.43 -20.12
N VAL A 47 -4.53 37.48 -20.84
CA VAL A 47 -5.96 37.76 -21.08
C VAL A 47 -6.66 36.64 -21.87
N LEU A 48 -5.94 35.93 -22.73
CA LEU A 48 -6.47 34.76 -23.43
C LEU A 48 -6.48 33.52 -22.52
N LEU A 49 -5.42 33.32 -21.72
CA LEU A 49 -5.39 32.27 -20.69
C LEU A 49 -6.52 32.40 -19.67
N LEU A 50 -6.88 33.62 -19.24
CA LEU A 50 -8.02 33.84 -18.34
C LEU A 50 -9.35 33.33 -18.94
N LYS A 51 -9.55 33.43 -20.25
CA LYS A 51 -10.73 32.87 -20.93
C LYS A 51 -10.65 31.34 -21.03
N MET A 52 -9.50 30.80 -21.44
CA MET A 52 -9.30 29.35 -21.47
C MET A 52 -9.48 28.72 -20.09
N TYR A 53 -9.09 29.41 -19.01
CA TYR A 53 -9.33 28.97 -17.63
C TYR A 53 -10.82 28.89 -17.26
N GLU A 54 -11.69 29.72 -17.85
CA GLU A 54 -13.15 29.62 -17.69
C GLU A 54 -13.70 28.43 -18.47
N GLU A 55 -13.22 28.22 -19.70
CA GLU A 55 -13.55 27.06 -20.55
C GLU A 55 -13.10 25.73 -19.91
N GLU A 56 -11.90 25.70 -19.30
CA GLU A 56 -11.40 24.58 -18.50
C GLU A 56 -12.27 24.29 -17.27
N ASP A 57 -12.68 25.32 -16.53
CA ASP A 57 -13.55 25.17 -15.35
C ASP A 57 -14.92 24.61 -15.76
N GLU A 58 -15.44 24.93 -16.96
CA GLU A 58 -16.69 24.38 -17.48
C GLU A 58 -16.52 22.95 -18.02
N ALA A 59 -15.47 22.67 -18.81
CA ALA A 59 -15.17 21.32 -19.28
C ALA A 59 -14.90 20.34 -18.13
N TYR A 60 -14.34 20.82 -17.02
CA TYR A 60 -14.21 20.03 -15.79
C TYR A 60 -15.57 19.75 -15.13
N LYS A 61 -16.51 20.71 -15.09
CA LYS A 61 -17.87 20.46 -14.60
C LYS A 61 -18.60 19.44 -15.49
N GLU A 62 -18.47 19.53 -16.81
CA GLU A 62 -19.03 18.56 -17.75
C GLU A 62 -18.48 17.15 -17.50
N LEU A 63 -17.17 17.01 -17.30
CA LEU A 63 -16.52 15.76 -16.93
C LEU A 63 -17.05 15.22 -15.59
N VAL A 64 -17.18 16.06 -14.56
CA VAL A 64 -17.73 15.63 -13.26
C VAL A 64 -19.19 15.20 -13.39
N THR A 65 -20.01 15.92 -14.15
CA THR A 65 -21.43 15.56 -14.37
C THR A 65 -21.56 14.24 -15.12
N THR A 66 -20.85 14.07 -16.25
CA THR A 66 -20.88 12.83 -17.05
C THR A 66 -20.34 11.64 -16.25
N ALA A 67 -19.23 11.81 -15.52
CA ALA A 67 -18.71 10.79 -14.62
C ALA A 67 -19.72 10.46 -13.51
N THR A 68 -20.31 11.46 -12.85
CA THR A 68 -21.30 11.26 -11.79
C THR A 68 -22.47 10.40 -12.28
N LEU A 69 -23.02 10.69 -13.46
CA LEU A 69 -24.10 9.89 -14.06
C LEU A 69 -23.66 8.45 -14.35
N PHE A 70 -22.47 8.26 -14.94
CA PHE A 70 -21.92 6.93 -15.24
C PHE A 70 -21.69 6.09 -13.98
N TYR A 71 -21.02 6.65 -12.97
CA TYR A 71 -20.74 5.95 -11.73
C TYR A 71 -22.01 5.74 -10.88
N GLN A 72 -22.99 6.64 -10.92
CA GLN A 72 -24.31 6.37 -10.32
C GLN A 72 -25.00 5.18 -10.98
N TYR A 73 -24.96 5.08 -12.31
CA TYR A 73 -25.50 3.92 -13.04
C TYR A 73 -24.75 2.63 -12.69
N LEU A 74 -23.42 2.64 -12.61
CA LEU A 74 -22.62 1.48 -12.18
C LEU A 74 -22.90 1.05 -10.73
N LEU A 75 -23.17 2.00 -9.83
CA LEU A 75 -23.44 1.73 -8.42
C LEU A 75 -24.84 1.14 -8.18
N GLN A 76 -25.81 1.37 -9.07
CA GLN A 76 -27.21 1.07 -8.81
C GLN A 76 -27.47 -0.43 -8.54
N PRO A 77 -27.02 -1.39 -9.38
CA PRO A 77 -27.30 -2.81 -9.13
C PRO A 77 -26.78 -3.31 -7.78
N PHE A 78 -25.64 -2.79 -7.32
CA PHE A 78 -25.06 -3.16 -6.03
C PHE A 78 -25.78 -2.48 -4.84
N ARG A 79 -26.35 -1.28 -5.03
CA ARG A 79 -27.21 -0.65 -4.02
C ARG A 79 -28.49 -1.46 -3.83
N ASP A 80 -29.12 -1.83 -4.94
CA ASP A 80 -30.34 -2.63 -4.98
C ASP A 80 -30.08 -4.02 -4.36
N MET A 81 -28.99 -4.68 -4.76
CA MET A 81 -28.61 -5.99 -4.21
C MET A 81 -28.32 -5.95 -2.72
N ARG A 82 -27.64 -4.91 -2.23
CA ARG A 82 -27.38 -4.72 -0.80
C ARG A 82 -28.68 -4.51 -0.01
N GLU A 83 -29.62 -3.73 -0.54
CA GLU A 83 -30.92 -3.48 0.09
C GLU A 83 -31.77 -4.76 0.12
N LEU A 84 -31.90 -5.42 -1.02
CA LEU A 84 -32.63 -6.70 -1.16
C LEU A 84 -32.09 -7.78 -0.22
N ALA A 85 -30.76 -7.95 -0.17
CA ALA A 85 -30.11 -8.93 0.69
C ALA A 85 -30.32 -8.62 2.19
N MET A 86 -30.30 -7.35 2.57
CA MET A 86 -30.59 -6.93 3.96
C MET A 86 -32.07 -7.15 4.31
N LEU A 87 -33.00 -6.93 3.38
CA LEU A 87 -34.43 -7.19 3.58
C LEU A 87 -34.72 -8.68 3.78
N TYR A 88 -34.24 -9.56 2.88
CA TYR A 88 -34.44 -11.01 3.03
C TYR A 88 -33.78 -11.56 4.28
N LYS A 89 -32.56 -11.12 4.63
CA LYS A 89 -31.91 -11.50 5.88
C LYS A 89 -32.77 -11.09 7.09
N MET A 90 -33.33 -9.88 7.08
CA MET A 90 -34.18 -9.38 8.17
C MET A 90 -35.51 -10.14 8.28
N GLU A 91 -36.10 -10.54 7.15
CA GLU A 91 -37.30 -11.39 7.12
C GLU A 91 -37.03 -12.77 7.72
N ILE A 92 -35.93 -13.42 7.30
CA ILE A 92 -35.51 -14.72 7.85
C ILE A 92 -35.25 -14.65 9.36
N LEU A 93 -34.59 -13.59 9.83
CA LEU A 93 -34.34 -13.40 11.27
C LEU A 93 -35.64 -13.24 12.07
N LYS A 94 -36.67 -12.62 11.50
CA LYS A 94 -38.00 -12.54 12.14
C LYS A 94 -38.67 -13.91 12.20
N SER A 95 -38.64 -14.70 11.12
CA SER A 95 -39.16 -16.08 11.17
C SER A 95 -38.43 -16.93 12.22
N LEU A 96 -37.11 -16.77 12.36
CA LEU A 96 -36.33 -17.44 13.42
C LEU A 96 -36.67 -16.97 14.84
N GLU A 97 -37.15 -15.74 15.03
CA GLU A 97 -37.49 -15.16 16.34
C GLU A 97 -38.95 -15.42 16.75
N PHE A 98 -39.89 -15.41 15.80
CA PHE A 98 -41.34 -15.38 16.08
C PHE A 98 -42.12 -16.63 15.65
N GLU A 99 -41.56 -17.55 14.84
CA GLU A 99 -42.24 -18.76 14.40
C GLU A 99 -41.75 -20.01 15.17
N GLU A 100 -42.67 -20.92 15.51
CA GLU A 100 -42.32 -22.21 16.12
C GLU A 100 -41.77 -23.19 15.07
N LEU A 101 -40.47 -23.05 14.76
CA LEU A 101 -39.80 -23.79 13.71
C LEU A 101 -39.10 -25.05 14.20
N GLY A 102 -39.21 -26.14 13.42
CA GLY A 102 -38.45 -27.37 13.67
C GLY A 102 -36.94 -27.19 13.40
N PRO A 103 -36.06 -27.96 14.08
CA PRO A 103 -34.60 -27.74 14.05
C PRO A 103 -33.99 -27.85 12.65
N ARG A 104 -34.57 -28.67 11.77
CA ARG A 104 -34.14 -28.74 10.35
C ARG A 104 -34.46 -27.47 9.56
N ARG A 105 -35.56 -26.77 9.86
CA ARG A 105 -35.93 -25.52 9.19
C ARG A 105 -35.10 -24.36 9.73
N ILE A 106 -34.84 -24.34 11.04
CA ILE A 106 -33.92 -23.38 11.67
C ILE A 106 -32.54 -23.42 10.99
N ALA A 107 -31.89 -24.60 10.92
CA ALA A 107 -30.57 -24.73 10.29
C ALA A 107 -30.53 -24.33 8.80
N VAL A 108 -31.64 -24.51 8.08
CA VAL A 108 -31.78 -24.05 6.68
C VAL A 108 -31.89 -22.52 6.62
N LEU A 109 -32.74 -21.91 7.45
CA LEU A 109 -32.90 -20.46 7.54
C LEU A 109 -31.63 -19.74 8.00
N GLU A 110 -30.92 -20.28 8.99
CA GLU A 110 -29.62 -19.74 9.44
C GLU A 110 -28.61 -19.70 8.28
N LYS A 111 -28.56 -20.77 7.47
CA LYS A 111 -27.73 -20.81 6.25
C LYS A 111 -28.20 -19.81 5.19
N GLU A 112 -29.51 -19.71 4.95
CA GLU A 112 -30.07 -18.73 4.00
C GLU A 112 -29.73 -17.28 4.41
N ALA A 113 -29.86 -16.95 5.70
CA ALA A 113 -29.51 -15.64 6.27
C ALA A 113 -28.01 -15.33 6.16
N GLU A 114 -27.16 -16.34 6.29
CA GLU A 114 -25.72 -16.26 6.11
C GLU A 114 -25.32 -16.05 4.64
N ASP A 115 -25.97 -16.74 3.70
CA ASP A 115 -25.78 -16.52 2.26
C ASP A 115 -26.26 -15.11 1.85
N TRP A 116 -27.36 -14.61 2.41
CA TRP A 116 -27.79 -13.22 2.21
C TRP A 116 -26.83 -12.20 2.84
N ARG A 117 -26.26 -12.50 4.01
CA ARG A 117 -25.20 -11.65 4.62
C ARG A 117 -24.02 -11.47 3.67
N LYS A 118 -23.50 -12.56 3.10
CA LYS A 118 -22.37 -12.52 2.14
C LYS A 118 -22.71 -11.69 0.90
N ARG A 119 -23.88 -11.91 0.30
CA ARG A 119 -24.33 -11.10 -0.86
C ARG A 119 -24.40 -9.60 -0.55
N ALA A 120 -24.80 -9.22 0.67
CA ALA A 120 -24.78 -7.81 1.10
C ALA A 120 -23.35 -7.27 1.27
N GLU A 121 -22.44 -8.08 1.82
CA GLU A 121 -21.01 -7.75 2.01
C GLU A 121 -20.26 -7.61 0.66
N ASP A 122 -20.52 -8.50 -0.31
CA ASP A 122 -20.01 -8.43 -1.68
C ASP A 122 -20.51 -7.18 -2.43
N ALA A 123 -21.79 -6.85 -2.26
CA ALA A 123 -22.40 -5.66 -2.84
C ALA A 123 -21.83 -4.36 -2.24
N VAL A 124 -21.61 -4.32 -0.92
CA VAL A 124 -20.91 -3.20 -0.24
C VAL A 124 -19.47 -3.08 -0.76
N SER A 125 -18.77 -4.20 -0.95
CA SER A 125 -17.40 -4.22 -1.47
C SER A 125 -17.33 -3.61 -2.87
N SER A 126 -18.23 -4.03 -3.75
CA SER A 126 -18.36 -3.49 -5.12
C SER A 126 -18.68 -1.99 -5.14
N ILE A 127 -19.57 -1.53 -4.25
CA ILE A 127 -19.88 -0.09 -4.07
C ILE A 127 -18.62 0.72 -3.71
N GLN A 128 -17.81 0.21 -2.78
CA GLN A 128 -16.58 0.89 -2.34
C GLN A 128 -15.56 0.99 -3.48
N ASP A 129 -15.36 -0.09 -4.22
CA ASP A 129 -14.35 -0.16 -5.30
C ASP A 129 -14.73 0.74 -6.48
N ILE A 130 -16.03 0.76 -6.86
CA ILE A 130 -16.57 1.69 -7.87
C ILE A 130 -16.45 3.15 -7.40
N THR A 131 -16.65 3.41 -6.11
CA THR A 131 -16.47 4.76 -5.52
C THR A 131 -15.02 5.23 -5.56
N VAL A 132 -14.04 4.34 -5.33
CA VAL A 132 -12.61 4.66 -5.52
C VAL A 132 -12.35 5.08 -6.97
N ASN A 133 -12.86 4.33 -7.94
CA ASN A 133 -12.65 4.63 -9.38
C ASN A 133 -13.18 6.01 -9.78
N TYR A 134 -14.39 6.39 -9.34
CA TYR A 134 -14.93 7.75 -9.52
C TYR A 134 -13.95 8.82 -9.05
N PHE A 135 -13.49 8.72 -7.79
CA PHE A 135 -12.59 9.72 -7.22
C PHE A 135 -11.18 9.68 -7.83
N VAL A 136 -10.73 8.55 -8.38
CA VAL A 136 -9.47 8.48 -9.16
C VAL A 136 -9.58 9.34 -10.42
N GLU A 137 -10.71 9.29 -11.14
CA GLU A 137 -10.87 10.04 -12.39
C GLU A 137 -11.02 11.55 -12.16
N THR A 138 -11.85 11.97 -11.22
CA THR A 138 -12.07 13.40 -10.92
C THR A 138 -10.81 14.06 -10.34
N SER A 139 -10.15 13.42 -9.35
CA SER A 139 -8.91 13.96 -8.77
C SER A 139 -7.77 14.01 -9.79
N LYS A 140 -7.67 13.05 -10.71
CA LYS A 140 -6.66 13.05 -11.78
C LYS A 140 -6.87 14.18 -12.79
N ALA A 141 -8.12 14.55 -13.08
CA ALA A 141 -8.44 15.70 -13.91
C ALA A 141 -8.05 17.03 -13.21
N LEU A 142 -8.45 17.21 -11.94
CA LEU A 142 -8.04 18.36 -11.13
C LEU A 142 -6.52 18.49 -10.99
N ALA A 143 -5.80 17.38 -10.80
CA ALA A 143 -4.34 17.36 -10.72
C ALA A 143 -3.70 17.79 -12.05
N GLY A 144 -4.30 17.43 -13.19
CA GLY A 144 -3.89 17.89 -14.51
C GLY A 144 -4.03 19.41 -14.67
N MET A 145 -5.23 19.95 -14.35
CA MET A 145 -5.51 21.38 -14.40
C MET A 145 -4.59 22.18 -13.47
N LEU A 146 -4.41 21.72 -12.24
CA LEU A 146 -3.52 22.36 -11.27
C LEU A 146 -2.07 22.38 -11.78
N LYS A 147 -1.58 21.25 -12.30
CA LYS A 147 -0.22 21.17 -12.84
C LYS A 147 -0.02 22.16 -14.00
N GLN A 148 -0.96 22.20 -14.95
CA GLN A 148 -0.89 23.13 -16.08
C GLN A 148 -0.87 24.59 -15.61
N MET A 149 -1.76 24.95 -14.67
CA MET A 149 -1.81 26.30 -14.12
C MET A 149 -0.56 26.67 -13.29
N GLU A 150 0.12 25.71 -12.66
CA GLU A 150 1.42 25.94 -12.02
C GLU A 150 2.57 26.09 -13.04
N GLU A 151 2.49 25.44 -14.20
CA GLU A 151 3.40 25.69 -15.33
C GLU A 151 3.17 27.11 -15.88
N ASP A 152 1.91 27.52 -16.09
CA ASP A 152 1.58 28.86 -16.56
C ASP A 152 1.98 29.96 -15.57
N LYS A 153 1.86 29.73 -14.25
CA LYS A 153 2.36 30.66 -13.23
C LYS A 153 3.84 31.03 -13.42
N ARG A 154 4.67 30.12 -13.92
CA ARG A 154 6.12 30.37 -14.14
C ARG A 154 6.39 31.30 -15.34
N ARG A 155 5.41 31.46 -16.25
CA ARG A 155 5.52 32.29 -17.46
C ARG A 155 5.21 33.78 -17.21
N PHE A 156 4.55 34.12 -16.10
CA PHE A 156 4.08 35.48 -15.82
C PHE A 156 4.69 36.07 -14.54
N GLY A 157 4.96 37.38 -14.58
CA GLY A 157 5.39 38.13 -13.39
C GLY A 157 4.28 38.23 -12.34
N GLN A 158 4.67 38.44 -11.08
CA GLN A 158 3.76 38.43 -9.93
C GLN A 158 2.57 39.40 -10.05
N ALA A 159 2.80 40.61 -10.57
CA ALA A 159 1.75 41.61 -10.77
C ALA A 159 0.72 41.17 -11.82
N SER A 160 1.17 40.62 -12.96
CA SER A 160 0.27 40.07 -13.98
C SER A 160 -0.50 38.85 -13.45
N TRP A 161 0.19 37.93 -12.76
CA TRP A 161 -0.42 36.72 -12.22
C TRP A 161 -1.48 36.97 -11.13
N ALA A 162 -1.52 38.16 -10.53
CA ALA A 162 -2.45 38.49 -9.45
C ALA A 162 -3.94 38.23 -9.81
N SER A 163 -4.33 38.41 -11.07
CA SER A 163 -5.69 38.11 -11.56
C SER A 163 -6.00 36.61 -11.67
N ALA A 164 -4.99 35.77 -11.92
CA ALA A 164 -5.12 34.32 -12.03
C ALA A 164 -4.92 33.59 -10.67
N ALA A 165 -4.25 34.22 -9.71
CA ALA A 165 -3.95 33.64 -8.41
C ALA A 165 -5.18 33.08 -7.65
N PRO A 166 -6.36 33.74 -7.62
CA PRO A 166 -7.54 33.21 -6.94
C PRO A 166 -8.02 31.86 -7.51
N ARG A 167 -7.97 31.67 -8.83
CA ARG A 167 -8.32 30.38 -9.45
C ARG A 167 -7.28 29.29 -9.10
N LEU A 168 -5.99 29.62 -9.03
CA LEU A 168 -4.97 28.66 -8.61
C LEU A 168 -5.21 28.19 -7.16
N GLU A 169 -5.57 29.09 -6.26
CA GLU A 169 -5.95 28.75 -4.87
C GLU A 169 -7.22 27.87 -4.83
N LYS A 170 -8.24 28.21 -5.62
CA LYS A 170 -9.46 27.41 -5.79
C LYS A 170 -9.16 25.99 -6.29
N LEU A 171 -8.31 25.83 -7.31
CA LEU A 171 -7.92 24.50 -7.82
C LEU A 171 -7.19 23.67 -6.75
N LYS A 172 -6.28 24.29 -5.98
CA LYS A 172 -5.60 23.61 -4.86
C LYS A 172 -6.58 23.14 -3.78
N PHE A 173 -7.54 23.98 -3.42
CA PHE A 173 -8.60 23.63 -2.47
C PHE A 173 -9.49 22.50 -2.98
N MET A 174 -9.94 22.56 -4.24
CA MET A 174 -10.77 21.51 -4.85
C MET A 174 -10.02 20.19 -4.95
N LEU A 175 -8.75 20.19 -5.39
CA LEU A 175 -7.93 18.98 -5.45
C LEU A 175 -7.70 18.38 -4.07
N ALA A 176 -7.43 19.20 -3.04
CA ALA A 176 -7.26 18.69 -1.68
C ALA A 176 -8.55 18.05 -1.14
N LYS A 177 -9.72 18.66 -1.41
CA LYS A 177 -11.03 18.10 -1.04
C LYS A 177 -11.30 16.77 -1.75
N GLU A 178 -11.05 16.69 -3.05
CA GLU A 178 -11.31 15.48 -3.85
C GLU A 178 -10.34 14.34 -3.51
N THR A 179 -9.05 14.66 -3.35
CA THR A 179 -8.03 13.68 -2.94
C THR A 179 -8.31 13.15 -1.53
N LEU A 180 -8.84 13.98 -0.62
CA LEU A 180 -9.28 13.51 0.70
C LEU A 180 -10.43 12.50 0.62
N GLN A 181 -11.40 12.67 -0.29
CA GLN A 181 -12.44 11.66 -0.52
C GLN A 181 -11.85 10.38 -1.12
N LEU A 182 -10.93 10.50 -2.09
CA LEU A 182 -10.23 9.36 -2.66
C LEU A 182 -9.48 8.55 -1.59
N MET A 183 -8.73 9.23 -0.71
CA MET A 183 -7.98 8.55 0.34
C MET A 183 -8.91 7.84 1.33
N ARG A 184 -10.03 8.46 1.72
CA ARG A 184 -11.05 7.83 2.58
C ARG A 184 -11.69 6.62 1.93
N ALA A 185 -11.99 6.67 0.62
CA ALA A 185 -12.51 5.53 -0.13
C ALA A 185 -11.48 4.39 -0.19
N LYS A 186 -10.21 4.70 -0.49
CA LYS A 186 -9.12 3.71 -0.47
C LYS A 186 -8.87 3.11 0.91
N GLU A 187 -8.94 3.91 1.98
CA GLU A 187 -8.77 3.45 3.35
C GLU A 187 -9.82 2.39 3.73
N MET A 188 -11.08 2.56 3.33
CA MET A 188 -12.12 1.54 3.54
C MET A 188 -11.79 0.24 2.81
N CYS A 189 -11.40 0.31 1.53
CA CYS A 189 -11.05 -0.88 0.74
C CYS A 189 -9.81 -1.61 1.28
N LEU A 190 -8.80 -0.87 1.75
CA LEU A 190 -7.60 -1.45 2.36
C LEU A 190 -7.89 -2.09 3.71
N ASN A 191 -8.70 -1.46 4.56
CA ASN A 191 -9.11 -2.07 5.82
C ASN A 191 -9.87 -3.39 5.57
N ARG A 192 -10.80 -3.40 4.59
CA ARG A 192 -11.51 -4.61 4.13
C ARG A 192 -10.53 -5.71 3.70
N ARG A 193 -9.66 -5.43 2.72
CA ARG A 193 -8.60 -6.35 2.24
C ARG A 193 -7.76 -6.93 3.38
N LYS A 194 -7.48 -6.14 4.43
CA LYS A 194 -6.71 -6.60 5.60
C LYS A 194 -7.52 -7.51 6.52
N GLU A 195 -8.83 -7.28 6.71
CA GLU A 195 -9.67 -8.24 7.43
C GLU A 195 -9.83 -9.55 6.64
N ASP A 196 -10.01 -9.48 5.32
CA ASP A 196 -10.09 -10.66 4.44
C ASP A 196 -8.84 -11.55 4.55
N ILE A 197 -7.65 -10.92 4.62
CA ILE A 197 -6.38 -11.65 4.81
C ILE A 197 -6.32 -12.30 6.20
N ARG A 198 -6.74 -11.59 7.26
CA ARG A 198 -6.79 -12.17 8.63
C ARG A 198 -7.80 -13.31 8.75
N GLU A 199 -8.93 -13.22 8.06
CA GLU A 199 -9.93 -14.30 8.04
C GLU A 199 -9.38 -15.54 7.35
N ARG A 200 -8.70 -15.37 6.21
CA ARG A 200 -7.98 -16.47 5.55
C ARG A 200 -6.91 -17.08 6.45
N MET A 201 -6.09 -16.26 7.13
CA MET A 201 -5.11 -16.75 8.11
C MET A 201 -5.76 -17.58 9.23
N ARG A 202 -6.90 -17.14 9.78
CA ARG A 202 -7.65 -17.91 10.79
C ARG A 202 -8.17 -19.24 10.23
N GLY A 203 -8.77 -19.23 9.04
CA GLY A 203 -9.28 -20.44 8.38
C GLY A 203 -8.18 -21.43 7.97
N LEU A 204 -6.92 -20.98 7.84
CA LEU A 204 -5.76 -21.85 7.68
C LEU A 204 -5.27 -22.44 9.01
N ALA A 205 -5.45 -21.77 10.16
CA ALA A 205 -5.07 -22.35 11.45
C ALA A 205 -5.89 -23.61 11.80
N ASP A 206 -7.12 -23.70 11.27
CA ASP A 206 -8.00 -24.87 11.42
C ASP A 206 -7.71 -26.00 10.41
N ARG A 207 -6.72 -25.82 9.51
CA ARG A 207 -6.37 -26.77 8.45
C ARG A 207 -4.87 -27.06 8.46
N SER A 208 -4.48 -28.30 8.15
CA SER A 208 -3.06 -28.66 8.01
C SER A 208 -2.47 -28.20 6.66
N GLU A 209 -2.71 -26.94 6.26
CA GLU A 209 -2.16 -26.34 5.04
C GLU A 209 -0.74 -25.79 5.30
N GLY A 210 0.12 -25.80 4.28
CA GLY A 210 1.57 -25.62 4.44
C GLY A 210 2.03 -24.21 4.80
N THR A 211 3.19 -24.12 5.47
CA THR A 211 3.87 -22.87 5.89
C THR A 211 3.90 -21.80 4.79
N ASP A 212 4.21 -22.21 3.57
CA ASP A 212 4.38 -21.34 2.40
C ASP A 212 3.10 -20.55 2.05
N THR A 213 1.93 -21.04 2.47
CA THR A 213 0.63 -20.34 2.30
C THR A 213 0.44 -19.25 3.35
N VAL A 214 0.95 -19.44 4.56
CA VAL A 214 0.92 -18.47 5.65
C VAL A 214 1.88 -17.33 5.33
N ASP A 215 3.11 -17.63 4.91
CA ASP A 215 4.11 -16.62 4.53
C ASP A 215 3.61 -15.70 3.40
N GLN A 216 2.93 -16.26 2.40
CA GLN A 216 2.29 -15.48 1.33
C GLN A 216 1.17 -14.55 1.83
N LEU A 217 0.40 -14.96 2.83
CA LEU A 217 -0.62 -14.11 3.45
C LEU A 217 0.01 -13.04 4.35
N GLU A 218 1.09 -13.37 5.07
CA GLU A 218 1.84 -12.40 5.87
C GLU A 218 2.42 -11.28 5.01
N LEU A 219 3.04 -11.62 3.87
CA LEU A 219 3.55 -10.64 2.92
C LEU A 219 2.44 -9.73 2.39
N ARG A 220 1.30 -10.30 1.97
CA ARG A 220 0.13 -9.52 1.51
C ARG A 220 -0.47 -8.64 2.60
N TYR A 221 -0.44 -9.07 3.85
CA TYR A 221 -0.90 -8.27 5.00
C TYR A 221 0.05 -7.09 5.26
N TYR A 222 1.36 -7.31 5.14
CA TYR A 222 2.39 -6.30 5.24
C TYR A 222 2.30 -5.25 4.12
N GLU A 223 2.18 -5.67 2.86
CA GLU A 223 1.94 -4.77 1.71
C GLU A 223 0.72 -3.87 1.96
N ALA A 224 -0.41 -4.47 2.32
CA ALA A 224 -1.64 -3.73 2.60
C ALA A 224 -1.52 -2.81 3.83
N GLN A 225 -0.66 -3.14 4.80
CA GLN A 225 -0.36 -2.27 5.95
C GLN A 225 0.48 -1.05 5.55
N LEU A 226 1.47 -1.21 4.66
CA LEU A 226 2.24 -0.08 4.12
C LEU A 226 1.36 0.83 3.26
N GLU A 227 0.55 0.26 2.36
CA GLU A 227 -0.43 1.00 1.55
C GLU A 227 -1.39 1.82 2.46
N LEU A 228 -1.83 1.22 3.58
CA LEU A 228 -2.71 1.88 4.55
C LEU A 228 -2.02 3.06 5.27
N TYR A 229 -0.72 2.96 5.57
CA TYR A 229 0.04 4.09 6.11
C TYR A 229 0.18 5.23 5.10
N ASP A 230 0.44 4.93 3.83
CA ASP A 230 0.54 5.95 2.76
C ASP A 230 -0.80 6.65 2.53
N VAL A 231 -1.89 5.90 2.43
CA VAL A 231 -3.25 6.47 2.29
C VAL A 231 -3.63 7.34 3.48
N LYS A 232 -3.32 6.91 4.73
CA LYS A 232 -3.56 7.73 5.93
C LYS A 232 -2.68 8.98 5.98
N PHE A 233 -1.42 8.88 5.57
CA PHE A 233 -0.52 10.03 5.51
C PHE A 233 -0.97 11.08 4.49
N GLU A 234 -1.38 10.63 3.30
CA GLU A 234 -1.90 11.50 2.24
C GLU A 234 -3.27 12.08 2.61
N SER A 235 -4.14 11.33 3.28
CA SER A 235 -5.40 11.83 3.87
C SER A 235 -5.13 13.01 4.81
N LEU A 236 -4.24 12.84 5.79
CA LEU A 236 -3.86 13.92 6.72
C LEU A 236 -3.19 15.11 6.03
N LYS A 237 -2.37 14.88 4.99
CA LYS A 237 -1.75 15.96 4.19
C LYS A 237 -2.82 16.82 3.50
N ASN A 238 -3.88 16.21 2.98
CA ASN A 238 -4.98 16.94 2.37
C ASN A 238 -5.87 17.66 3.40
N GLU A 239 -6.09 17.06 4.58
CA GLU A 239 -6.74 17.77 5.70
C GLU A 239 -5.93 19.00 6.16
N GLU A 240 -4.60 18.89 6.20
CA GLU A 240 -3.70 20.01 6.52
C GLU A 240 -3.80 21.14 5.50
N LEU A 241 -3.80 20.82 4.19
CA LEU A 241 -3.96 21.81 3.12
C LEU A 241 -5.31 22.56 3.21
N LEU A 242 -6.40 21.85 3.54
CA LEU A 242 -7.71 22.45 3.75
C LEU A 242 -7.73 23.36 4.99
N LEU A 243 -7.02 23.01 6.07
CA LEU A 243 -6.86 23.89 7.23
C LEU A 243 -6.01 25.12 6.90
N VAL A 244 -4.94 24.99 6.11
CA VAL A 244 -4.11 26.13 5.66
C VAL A 244 -4.96 27.12 4.85
N ALA A 245 -5.77 26.65 3.90
CA ALA A 245 -6.67 27.52 3.14
C ALA A 245 -7.69 28.27 4.04
N GLN A 246 -8.22 27.62 5.09
CA GLN A 246 -9.09 28.27 6.08
C GLN A 246 -8.33 29.29 6.94
N ILE A 247 -7.11 28.96 7.36
CA ILE A 247 -6.23 29.84 8.12
C ILE A 247 -5.92 31.11 7.33
N ASP A 248 -5.56 30.98 6.05
CA ASP A 248 -5.21 32.12 5.20
C ASP A 248 -6.43 33.00 4.89
N THR A 249 -7.62 32.40 4.76
CA THR A 249 -8.89 33.15 4.67
C THR A 249 -9.13 33.98 5.93
N VAL A 250 -8.99 33.39 7.13
CA VAL A 250 -9.17 34.11 8.40
C VAL A 250 -8.09 35.19 8.60
N ARG A 251 -6.84 34.93 8.17
CA ARG A 251 -5.76 35.93 8.19
C ARG A 251 -6.07 37.12 7.28
N ARG A 252 -6.62 36.90 6.08
CA ARG A 252 -7.08 37.95 5.17
C ARG A 252 -8.18 38.80 5.82
N GLN A 253 -9.22 38.18 6.37
CA GLN A 253 -10.29 38.88 7.10
C GLN A 253 -9.77 39.71 8.29
N ILE A 254 -8.82 39.18 9.07
CA ILE A 254 -8.17 39.93 10.16
C ILE A 254 -7.34 41.10 9.63
N LYS A 255 -6.72 40.95 8.46
CA LYS A 255 -5.93 42.01 7.80
C LYS A 255 -6.86 43.12 7.29
N GLU A 256 -7.90 42.76 6.54
CA GLU A 256 -8.93 43.66 6.01
C GLU A 256 -9.58 44.50 7.11
N LEU A 257 -10.00 43.88 8.23
CA LEU A 257 -10.57 44.59 9.39
C LEU A 257 -9.57 45.44 10.20
N LYS A 258 -8.26 45.28 9.98
CA LYS A 258 -7.21 46.12 10.60
C LYS A 258 -6.76 47.25 9.69
N GLU A 259 -6.84 47.04 8.38
CA GLU A 259 -6.49 47.97 7.32
C GLU A 259 -7.72 48.74 6.79
N GLU A 260 -8.85 48.68 7.49
CA GLU A 260 -10.05 49.47 7.22
C GLU A 260 -9.76 50.97 7.43
N VAL A 261 -9.41 51.66 6.34
CA VAL A 261 -9.11 53.09 6.32
C VAL A 261 -10.41 53.88 6.31
N VAL A 262 -10.61 54.70 7.33
CA VAL A 262 -11.67 55.72 7.36
C VAL A 262 -11.16 56.94 6.59
N TYR A 263 -11.84 57.29 5.50
CA TYR A 263 -11.56 58.51 4.74
C TYR A 263 -12.30 59.69 5.39
N TYR A 264 -11.56 60.76 5.72
CA TYR A 264 -12.09 61.99 6.31
C TYR A 264 -12.15 63.16 5.31
N ASP A 265 -11.78 62.91 4.05
CA ASP A 265 -11.62 63.90 2.97
C ASP A 265 -12.94 64.55 2.49
N THR A 266 -14.08 64.16 3.09
CA THR A 266 -15.42 64.66 2.81
C THR A 266 -15.98 65.55 3.93
N CYS A 267 -15.20 65.88 4.96
CA CYS A 267 -15.64 66.75 6.05
C CYS A 267 -15.21 68.18 5.73
N GLU A 268 -16.16 69.10 5.57
CA GLU A 268 -15.85 70.50 5.26
C GLU A 268 -15.75 71.36 6.54
N ASP A 269 -16.35 70.92 7.66
CA ASP A 269 -16.43 71.65 8.93
C ASP A 269 -15.90 70.82 10.13
N PRO A 270 -15.33 71.43 11.19
CA PRO A 270 -14.67 70.69 12.26
C PRO A 270 -15.66 69.93 13.17
N GLU A 271 -16.93 70.35 13.22
CA GLU A 271 -17.99 69.65 13.96
C GLU A 271 -18.36 68.31 13.29
N GLU A 272 -18.32 68.23 11.96
CA GLU A 272 -18.50 66.98 11.20
C GLU A 272 -17.35 66.00 11.47
N LEU A 273 -16.11 66.51 11.46
CA LEU A 273 -14.92 65.72 11.77
C LEU A 273 -14.96 65.16 13.19
N GLN A 274 -15.48 65.94 14.15
CA GLN A 274 -15.62 65.53 15.55
C GLN A 274 -16.76 64.51 15.73
N SER A 275 -17.85 64.66 14.99
CA SER A 275 -18.95 63.69 14.91
C SER A 275 -18.48 62.35 14.32
N LEU A 276 -17.68 62.40 13.26
CA LEU A 276 -17.07 61.23 12.62
C LEU A 276 -15.94 60.61 13.45
N ALA A 277 -15.23 61.38 14.27
CA ALA A 277 -14.27 60.84 15.24
C ALA A 277 -14.99 60.03 16.36
N VAL A 278 -16.14 60.50 16.83
CA VAL A 278 -16.99 59.77 17.80
C VAL A 278 -17.60 58.52 17.16
N MET A 279 -18.13 58.60 15.93
CA MET A 279 -18.62 57.42 15.21
C MET A 279 -17.50 56.42 14.89
N GLY A 280 -16.33 56.90 14.43
CA GLY A 280 -15.17 56.05 14.12
C GLY A 280 -14.59 55.35 15.36
N GLY A 281 -14.65 56.00 16.53
CA GLY A 281 -14.39 55.36 17.82
C GLY A 281 -15.37 54.22 18.10
N SER A 282 -16.68 54.48 17.96
CA SER A 282 -17.74 53.48 18.11
C SER A 282 -17.60 52.31 17.12
N GLN A 283 -17.18 52.59 15.88
CA GLN A 283 -16.97 51.60 14.82
C GLN A 283 -15.76 50.69 15.14
N ARG A 284 -14.68 51.25 15.69
CA ARG A 284 -13.52 50.47 16.21
C ARG A 284 -13.89 49.60 17.42
N ASP A 285 -14.70 50.09 18.34
CA ASP A 285 -15.18 49.27 19.46
C ASP A 285 -16.20 48.19 18.99
N THR A 286 -16.91 48.43 17.89
CA THR A 286 -17.80 47.43 17.25
C THR A 286 -17.03 46.35 16.49
N SER A 287 -15.90 46.67 15.86
CA SER A 287 -15.05 45.69 15.14
C SER A 287 -14.17 44.85 16.08
N ARG A 288 -13.77 45.39 17.23
CA ARG A 288 -13.01 44.71 18.31
C ARG A 288 -13.54 43.33 18.74
N PRO A 289 -14.84 43.10 19.05
CA PRO A 289 -15.36 41.77 19.36
C PRO A 289 -15.32 40.81 18.16
N THR A 290 -15.46 41.32 16.93
CA THR A 290 -15.34 40.52 15.69
C THR A 290 -13.89 40.08 15.46
N LEU A 291 -12.93 41.00 15.61
CA LEU A 291 -11.49 40.69 15.60
C LEU A 291 -11.13 39.66 16.68
N SER A 292 -11.67 39.76 17.89
CA SER A 292 -11.46 38.77 18.96
C SER A 292 -11.97 37.37 18.55
N LYS A 293 -13.18 37.28 17.99
CA LYS A 293 -13.75 36.01 17.47
C LYS A 293 -12.87 35.40 16.36
N LEU A 294 -12.38 36.22 15.42
CA LEU A 294 -11.51 35.76 14.33
C LEU A 294 -10.14 35.29 14.84
N ASN A 295 -9.51 36.01 15.78
CA ASN A 295 -8.25 35.58 16.40
C ASN A 295 -8.41 34.25 17.16
N ARG A 296 -9.51 34.08 17.90
CA ARG A 296 -9.83 32.79 18.55
C ARG A 296 -10.02 31.67 17.54
N ARG A 297 -10.67 31.94 16.40
CA ARG A 297 -10.84 30.96 15.31
C ARG A 297 -9.50 30.61 14.66
N LEU A 298 -8.64 31.60 14.43
CA LEU A 298 -7.28 31.40 13.90
C LEU A 298 -6.46 30.47 14.81
N GLN A 299 -6.43 30.75 16.12
CA GLN A 299 -5.77 29.88 17.11
C GLN A 299 -6.32 28.45 17.09
N GLN A 300 -7.65 28.27 17.03
CA GLN A 300 -8.25 26.93 16.93
C GLN A 300 -7.84 26.16 15.66
N LEU A 301 -7.72 26.85 14.52
CA LEU A 301 -7.28 26.24 13.27
C LEU A 301 -5.78 25.91 13.29
N GLU A 302 -4.95 26.81 13.81
CA GLU A 302 -3.51 26.60 14.02
C GLU A 302 -3.23 25.38 14.92
N THR A 303 -3.92 25.26 16.06
CA THR A 303 -3.81 24.08 16.96
C THR A 303 -4.23 22.79 16.26
N LYS A 304 -5.32 22.82 15.47
CA LYS A 304 -5.74 21.67 14.65
C LYS A 304 -4.70 21.30 13.60
N ARG A 305 -4.11 22.29 12.92
CA ARG A 305 -3.02 22.06 11.95
C ARG A 305 -1.84 21.38 12.64
N GLY A 306 -1.37 21.92 13.77
CA GLY A 306 -0.28 21.34 14.56
C GLY A 306 -0.52 19.88 14.99
N SER A 307 -1.75 19.56 15.41
CA SER A 307 -2.14 18.17 15.73
C SER A 307 -2.07 17.24 14.50
N ILE A 308 -2.49 17.72 13.32
CA ILE A 308 -2.36 16.95 12.07
C ILE A 308 -0.88 16.79 11.68
N CYS A 309 -0.05 17.84 11.77
CA CYS A 309 1.39 17.74 11.51
C CYS A 309 2.06 16.68 12.40
N ALA A 310 1.73 16.65 13.70
CA ALA A 310 2.23 15.64 14.64
C ALA A 310 1.78 14.21 14.25
N ARG A 311 0.50 14.03 13.88
CA ARG A 311 -0.03 12.74 13.40
C ARG A 311 0.65 12.29 12.09
N ARG A 312 0.96 13.20 11.18
CA ARG A 312 1.73 12.90 9.95
C ARG A 312 3.16 12.46 10.25
N ALA A 313 3.84 13.11 11.19
CA ALA A 313 5.16 12.70 11.63
C ALA A 313 5.13 11.31 12.28
N TYR A 314 4.16 11.05 13.16
CA TYR A 314 3.95 9.72 13.76
C TYR A 314 3.71 8.64 12.70
N LEU A 315 2.87 8.89 11.69
CA LEU A 315 2.62 7.91 10.62
C LEU A 315 3.85 7.63 9.77
N ARG A 316 4.68 8.65 9.47
CA ARG A 316 5.96 8.43 8.78
C ARG A 316 6.86 7.49 9.59
N ASN A 317 7.15 7.86 10.84
CA ASN A 317 7.98 7.05 11.73
C ASN A 317 7.42 5.62 11.91
N LYS A 318 6.09 5.44 11.88
CA LYS A 318 5.45 4.12 11.93
C LYS A 318 5.55 3.32 10.64
N LYS A 319 5.57 3.98 9.48
CA LYS A 319 5.87 3.33 8.20
C LYS A 319 7.33 2.88 8.17
N ASP A 320 8.25 3.78 8.53
CA ASP A 320 9.69 3.51 8.54
C ASP A 320 10.00 2.31 9.46
N GLN A 321 9.51 2.33 10.70
CA GLN A 321 9.58 1.17 11.64
C GLN A 321 8.99 -0.12 11.06
N CYS A 322 7.93 -0.04 10.27
CA CYS A 322 7.31 -1.22 9.66
C CYS A 322 8.22 -1.82 8.57
N VAL A 323 8.90 -0.97 7.80
CA VAL A 323 9.88 -1.39 6.78
C VAL A 323 11.10 -2.00 7.45
N ASP A 324 11.71 -1.31 8.43
CA ASP A 324 12.90 -1.75 9.15
C ASP A 324 12.72 -3.17 9.75
N LEU A 325 11.59 -3.41 10.42
CA LEU A 325 11.25 -4.71 11.03
C LEU A 325 11.06 -5.83 10.00
N HIS A 326 10.55 -5.52 8.81
CA HIS A 326 10.36 -6.50 7.75
C HIS A 326 11.69 -6.84 7.05
N GLU A 327 12.56 -5.85 6.86
CA GLU A 327 13.93 -6.05 6.38
C GLU A 327 14.80 -6.80 7.40
N GLU A 328 14.56 -6.62 8.71
CA GLU A 328 15.18 -7.42 9.76
C GLU A 328 14.73 -8.88 9.71
N LYS A 329 13.41 -9.14 9.71
CA LYS A 329 12.86 -10.51 9.57
C LYS A 329 13.41 -11.24 8.33
N HIS A 330 13.53 -10.56 7.19
CA HIS A 330 14.11 -11.15 5.98
C HIS A 330 15.61 -11.47 6.11
N ARG A 331 16.40 -10.58 6.74
CA ARG A 331 17.83 -10.83 7.00
C ARG A 331 18.03 -12.00 7.97
N GLU A 332 17.21 -12.11 9.00
CA GLU A 332 17.22 -13.25 9.93
C GLU A 332 16.87 -14.57 9.22
N ALA A 333 15.84 -14.57 8.38
CA ALA A 333 15.45 -15.74 7.59
C ALA A 333 16.57 -16.19 6.63
N GLN A 334 17.16 -15.25 5.88
CA GLN A 334 18.30 -15.52 5.01
C GLN A 334 19.50 -16.09 5.78
N HIS A 335 19.84 -15.50 6.93
CA HIS A 335 20.96 -15.98 7.73
C HIS A 335 20.71 -17.37 8.32
N SER A 336 19.47 -17.67 8.72
CA SER A 336 19.04 -19.01 9.17
C SER A 336 19.15 -20.04 8.05
N GLU A 337 18.73 -19.70 6.83
CA GLU A 337 18.85 -20.55 5.65
C GLU A 337 20.32 -20.80 5.27
N GLU A 338 21.16 -19.76 5.27
CA GLU A 338 22.62 -19.89 5.07
C GLU A 338 23.27 -20.81 6.10
N GLN A 339 22.94 -20.65 7.39
CA GLN A 339 23.42 -21.53 8.45
C GLN A 339 22.96 -22.97 8.24
N PHE A 340 21.69 -23.19 7.90
CA PHE A 340 21.14 -24.51 7.61
C PHE A 340 21.88 -25.19 6.44
N ILE A 341 22.07 -24.48 5.33
CA ILE A 341 22.82 -24.97 4.15
C ILE A 341 24.28 -25.31 4.53
N GLN A 342 24.94 -24.47 5.33
CA GLN A 342 26.30 -24.74 5.81
C GLN A 342 26.37 -25.98 6.71
N HIS A 343 25.46 -26.10 7.68
CA HIS A 343 25.37 -27.27 8.55
C HIS A 343 25.08 -28.56 7.78
N HIS A 344 24.14 -28.52 6.84
CA HIS A 344 23.78 -29.64 5.97
C HIS A 344 24.96 -30.05 5.05
N ALA A 345 25.66 -29.08 4.45
CA ALA A 345 26.85 -29.34 3.65
C ALA A 345 28.01 -29.94 4.47
N VAL A 346 28.17 -29.55 5.73
CA VAL A 346 29.13 -30.17 6.66
C VAL A 346 28.71 -31.59 7.03
N GLN A 347 27.42 -31.84 7.27
CA GLN A 347 26.90 -33.19 7.54
C GLN A 347 27.14 -34.13 6.36
N LEU A 348 26.76 -33.74 5.13
CA LEU A 348 27.01 -34.52 3.92
C LEU A 348 28.49 -34.88 3.75
N LYS A 349 29.40 -33.92 3.99
CA LYS A 349 30.85 -34.16 3.95
C LYS A 349 31.35 -35.14 5.02
N ARG A 350 30.71 -35.18 6.20
CA ARG A 350 31.02 -36.16 7.26
C ARG A 350 30.53 -37.56 6.89
N GLU A 351 29.32 -37.67 6.33
CA GLU A 351 28.75 -38.94 5.87
C GLU A 351 29.57 -39.53 4.71
N GLN A 352 29.98 -38.71 3.74
CA GLN A 352 30.88 -39.12 2.66
C GLN A 352 32.21 -39.69 3.19
N ARG A 353 32.87 -38.97 4.11
CA ARG A 353 34.12 -39.45 4.74
C ARG A 353 33.94 -40.77 5.48
N LYS A 354 32.81 -40.95 6.18
CA LYS A 354 32.49 -42.21 6.86
C LYS A 354 32.36 -43.36 5.87
N GLN A 355 31.68 -43.16 4.74
CA GLN A 355 31.56 -44.15 3.66
C GLN A 355 32.93 -44.47 3.01
N GLU A 356 33.81 -43.47 2.86
CA GLU A 356 35.18 -43.68 2.37
C GLU A 356 36.04 -44.49 3.36
N GLU A 357 35.92 -44.23 4.67
CA GLU A 357 36.58 -45.00 5.71
C GLU A 357 36.07 -46.44 5.79
N GLU A 358 34.76 -46.67 5.61
CA GLU A 358 34.16 -48.01 5.56
C GLU A 358 34.70 -48.79 4.36
N LYS A 359 34.66 -48.22 3.14
CA LYS A 359 35.26 -48.82 1.93
C LYS A 359 36.76 -49.10 2.10
N ARG A 360 37.49 -48.22 2.80
CA ARG A 360 38.92 -48.41 3.09
C ARG A 360 39.16 -49.56 4.08
N LYS A 361 38.31 -49.73 5.09
CA LYS A 361 38.37 -50.88 6.01
C LYS A 361 38.08 -52.18 5.26
N GLU A 362 37.01 -52.21 4.47
CA GLU A 362 36.66 -53.36 3.61
C GLU A 362 37.84 -53.76 2.70
N TRP A 363 38.50 -52.79 2.07
CA TRP A 363 39.68 -53.06 1.24
C TRP A 363 40.87 -53.63 2.05
N VAL A 364 41.14 -53.08 3.24
CA VAL A 364 42.20 -53.60 4.13
C VAL A 364 41.88 -55.02 4.59
N ASP A 365 40.63 -55.32 4.91
CA ASP A 365 40.22 -56.65 5.37
C ASP A 365 40.22 -57.67 4.22
N GLN A 366 39.84 -57.29 3.00
CA GLN A 366 40.05 -58.11 1.80
C GLN A 366 41.54 -58.43 1.55
N GLU A 367 42.44 -57.45 1.71
CA GLU A 367 43.88 -57.68 1.50
C GLU A 367 44.52 -58.49 2.65
N ARG A 368 43.99 -58.36 3.88
CA ARG A 368 44.30 -59.27 5.00
C ARG A 368 43.83 -60.69 4.71
N GLU A 369 42.61 -60.89 4.21
CA GLU A 369 42.11 -62.22 3.83
C GLU A 369 42.94 -62.85 2.72
N ARG A 370 43.31 -62.09 1.69
CA ARG A 370 44.25 -62.55 0.64
C ARG A 370 45.60 -62.96 1.22
N THR A 371 46.13 -62.18 2.17
CA THR A 371 47.39 -62.48 2.84
C THR A 371 47.29 -63.72 3.74
N LEU A 372 46.23 -63.85 4.52
CA LEU A 372 45.94 -65.05 5.33
C LEU A 372 45.75 -66.28 4.45
N SER A 373 45.09 -66.15 3.31
CA SER A 373 44.93 -67.24 2.33
C SER A 373 46.28 -67.63 1.70
N ARG A 374 47.12 -66.66 1.29
CA ARG A 374 48.51 -66.93 0.86
C ARG A 374 49.32 -67.67 1.93
N LEU A 375 49.19 -67.28 3.20
CA LEU A 375 49.87 -67.94 4.33
C LEU A 375 49.32 -69.35 4.61
N ARG A 376 48.00 -69.57 4.48
CA ARG A 376 47.37 -70.90 4.53
C ARG A 376 47.94 -71.81 3.43
N SER A 377 47.94 -71.35 2.17
CA SER A 377 48.52 -72.09 1.04
C SER A 377 50.03 -72.35 1.18
N PHE A 378 50.78 -71.41 1.78
CA PHE A 378 52.20 -71.60 2.07
C PHE A 378 52.44 -72.65 3.18
N ARG A 379 51.58 -72.67 4.21
CA ARG A 379 51.61 -73.68 5.27
C ARG A 379 51.27 -75.07 4.74
N GLU A 380 50.27 -75.19 3.87
CA GLU A 380 49.96 -76.44 3.15
C GLU A 380 51.14 -76.90 2.29
N ARG A 381 51.75 -76.00 1.49
CA ARG A 381 52.97 -76.33 0.71
C ARG A 381 54.14 -76.78 1.59
N LYS A 382 54.34 -76.19 2.77
CA LYS A 382 55.42 -76.58 3.69
C LYS A 382 55.16 -77.88 4.47
N GLN A 383 53.94 -78.42 4.49
CA GLN A 383 53.69 -79.77 5.01
C GLN A 383 54.16 -80.88 4.05
N GLY A 384 54.61 -80.55 2.83
CA GLY A 384 55.06 -81.52 1.82
C GLY A 384 56.58 -81.66 1.61
N GLN A 385 57.45 -80.93 2.32
CA GLN A 385 58.90 -80.98 2.06
C GLN A 385 59.78 -80.84 3.32
N TYR A 386 60.11 -81.97 3.93
CA TYR A 386 61.31 -82.12 4.75
C TYR A 386 62.45 -82.66 3.87
N VAL A 387 63.48 -81.84 3.63
CA VAL A 387 64.76 -82.30 3.07
C VAL A 387 65.85 -82.05 4.11
N LEU A 388 66.34 -83.12 4.72
CA LEU A 388 67.54 -83.14 5.56
C LEU A 388 68.77 -82.78 4.72
N LYS A 389 69.58 -81.80 5.17
CA LYS A 389 71.04 -81.82 4.97
C LYS A 389 71.79 -81.28 6.19
N THR A 390 73.00 -81.80 6.33
CA THR A 390 73.84 -81.90 7.54
C THR A 390 74.70 -80.66 7.83
N PRO A 391 75.23 -80.51 9.07
CA PRO A 391 75.98 -79.33 9.48
C PRO A 391 77.44 -79.31 9.02
N GLY A 392 78.00 -78.13 8.78
CA GLY A 392 79.40 -77.96 8.38
C GLY A 392 79.98 -76.55 8.63
N SER A 393 81.03 -76.51 9.46
CA SER A 393 82.10 -75.49 9.57
C SER A 393 81.79 -73.99 9.84
N LYS A 394 82.39 -73.54 10.96
CA LYS A 394 82.82 -72.18 11.33
C LYS A 394 83.39 -71.40 10.11
N THR A 395 83.10 -70.11 9.89
CA THR A 395 83.85 -68.91 10.36
C THR A 395 83.34 -67.67 9.60
N ALA A 396 83.51 -66.39 9.98
CA ALA A 396 83.86 -65.72 11.24
C ALA A 396 83.45 -64.22 11.20
N ALA A 397 83.93 -63.43 12.17
CA ALA A 397 83.76 -61.98 12.40
C ALA A 397 83.67 -61.01 11.20
N ARG A 398 82.81 -59.97 11.34
CA ARG A 398 83.24 -58.55 11.29
C ARG A 398 82.20 -57.59 11.92
N SER A 399 82.64 -56.78 12.86
CA SER A 399 82.00 -55.53 13.33
C SER A 399 82.89 -54.34 12.85
N PRO A 400 82.62 -53.04 13.15
CA PRO A 400 81.49 -52.41 13.86
C PRO A 400 80.93 -51.16 13.11
N GLN A 401 80.33 -50.23 13.87
CA GLN A 401 80.07 -48.80 13.60
C GLN A 401 78.70 -48.45 12.99
N LEU A 402 77.81 -47.76 13.73
CA LEU A 402 77.80 -46.33 14.13
C LEU A 402 77.51 -45.39 12.96
N LEU A 403 76.33 -44.76 13.00
CA LEU A 403 76.15 -43.30 12.98
C LEU A 403 74.68 -42.95 13.26
N THR A 404 74.45 -41.80 13.87
CA THR A 404 73.13 -41.29 14.29
C THR A 404 72.60 -40.26 13.26
N PRO A 405 71.58 -39.41 13.52
CA PRO A 405 70.56 -39.09 12.51
C PRO A 405 70.83 -37.76 11.77
N PRO A 406 69.95 -37.36 10.84
CA PRO A 406 69.71 -35.95 10.54
C PRO A 406 68.44 -35.43 11.24
N SER A 407 68.63 -34.46 12.12
CA SER A 407 67.59 -33.57 12.65
C SER A 407 67.11 -32.56 11.59
N PRO A 408 65.98 -31.86 11.79
CA PRO A 408 65.29 -31.13 10.72
C PRO A 408 65.82 -29.71 10.50
N CYS A 409 65.47 -29.11 9.36
CA CYS A 409 65.52 -27.66 9.16
C CYS A 409 64.22 -27.14 8.49
N PRO A 410 63.91 -25.83 8.61
CA PRO A 410 62.54 -25.32 8.49
C PRO A 410 62.39 -24.27 7.36
N SER A 411 61.27 -23.54 7.44
CA SER A 411 61.07 -22.12 7.03
C SER A 411 60.14 -21.87 5.84
N SER A 412 59.13 -21.03 6.11
CA SER A 412 58.58 -19.96 5.24
C SER A 412 57.96 -20.35 3.88
N VAL A 413 56.92 -19.69 3.40
CA VAL A 413 56.42 -18.31 3.62
C VAL A 413 54.93 -18.30 3.94
#